data_AF-P44178-F1
#
_entry.id   AF-P44178-F1
#
_cell.length_a   1.000
_cell.length_b   1.000
_cell.length_c   1.000
_cell.angle_alpha   90.00
_cell.angle_beta   90.00
_cell.angle_gamma   90.00
#
_symmetry.space_group_name_H-M   'P 1'
#
loop_
_entity.id
_entity.type
_entity.pdbx_description
1 polymer ?
#
loop_
_entity_poly.entity_id
_entity_poly.type
_entity_poly.pdbx_seq_one_letter_code
_entity_poly.pdbx_strand_id
1 'polypeptide(L)'
;MKAFLHHLQNEAKLIISLTYCVDGEFALNEIARATLQQYGIVQLSSATNSDSETEAATSKAVKTAYDKAVEAKTTADGKVGLNGNESINGEKTFENRIVAKRNIRISDSPHYASRGDYLNIGANNGDCWFEYKLSNQEIGTLRMHANGDLTYKRQKIYLKMDCWQAIHKRKLKVFTAKRKKR
;
A
#
# COMPACT_ATOMS: atom_id res chain seq x y z
N MET A 1 67.14 36.47 49.15
CA MET A 1 66.25 35.39 49.64
C MET A 1 64.78 35.66 49.32
N LYS A 2 64.09 36.67 49.87
CA LYS A 2 62.64 36.93 49.59
C LYS A 2 62.28 37.13 48.11
N ALA A 3 63.09 37.88 47.35
CA ALA A 3 62.82 38.12 45.92
C ALA A 3 62.90 36.84 45.06
N PHE A 4 63.82 35.93 45.41
CA PHE A 4 63.95 34.64 44.74
C PHE A 4 62.76 33.73 45.06
N LEU A 5 62.28 33.76 46.30
CA LEU A 5 61.08 33.01 46.71
C LEU A 5 59.83 33.47 45.93
N HIS A 6 59.68 34.79 45.71
CA HIS A 6 58.52 35.36 45.02
C HIS A 6 58.53 35.10 43.50
N HIS A 7 59.72 35.01 42.88
CA HIS A 7 59.85 34.68 41.46
C HIS A 7 59.49 33.22 41.19
N LEU A 8 59.98 32.31 42.04
CA LEU A 8 59.70 30.86 41.95
C LEU A 8 58.22 30.54 42.15
N GLN A 9 57.54 31.27 43.04
CA GLN A 9 56.09 31.15 43.21
C GLN A 9 55.30 31.58 41.97
N ASN A 10 55.81 32.55 41.20
CA ASN A 10 55.12 33.08 40.03
C ASN A 10 55.27 32.16 38.81
N GLU A 11 56.44 31.57 38.61
CA GLU A 11 56.67 30.58 37.54
C GLU A 11 55.89 29.28 37.81
N ALA A 12 55.81 28.83 39.06
CA ALA A 12 54.99 27.68 39.44
C ALA A 12 53.49 27.93 39.16
N LYS A 13 53.01 29.16 39.38
CA LYS A 13 51.63 29.56 39.07
C LYS A 13 51.30 29.47 37.58
N LEU A 14 52.26 29.82 36.72
CA LEU A 14 52.09 29.77 35.27
C LEU A 14 52.05 28.32 34.73
N ILE A 15 52.83 27.41 35.33
CA ILE A 15 52.94 26.01 34.90
C ILE A 15 51.73 25.17 35.37
N ILE A 16 51.21 25.41 36.57
CA ILE A 16 50.01 24.72 37.08
C ILE A 16 48.76 25.09 36.26
N SER A 17 48.72 26.28 35.65
CA SER A 17 47.59 26.67 34.80
C SER A 17 47.45 25.83 33.52
N LEU A 18 48.49 25.15 33.05
CA LEU A 18 48.39 24.33 31.84
C LEU A 18 47.94 22.89 32.12
N THR A 19 48.08 22.44 33.37
CA THR A 19 47.82 21.05 33.72
C THR A 19 47.39 21.01 35.19
N TYR A 20 46.14 20.60 35.42
CA TYR A 20 45.53 20.17 36.68
C TYR A 20 45.28 21.20 37.82
N CYS A 21 44.01 21.18 38.25
CA CYS A 21 43.46 21.57 39.55
C CYS A 21 43.36 23.08 39.83
N VAL A 22 42.25 23.69 39.42
CA VAL A 22 41.78 24.91 40.08
C VAL A 22 41.15 24.49 41.41
N ASP A 23 41.73 24.97 42.50
CA ASP A 23 41.13 24.95 43.83
C ASP A 23 39.74 25.59 43.77
N GLY A 24 38.70 24.80 44.04
CA GLY A 24 37.36 25.31 44.34
C GLY A 24 36.54 25.73 43.12
N GLU A 25 35.42 25.04 42.92
CA GLU A 25 34.23 25.56 42.22
C GLU A 25 34.47 26.02 40.76
N PHE A 26 34.58 25.08 39.82
CA PHE A 26 34.11 25.38 38.46
C PHE A 26 32.61 25.66 38.55
N ALA A 27 32.23 26.93 38.65
CA ALA A 27 30.84 27.30 38.62
C ALA A 27 30.29 26.99 37.22
N LEU A 28 29.10 26.37 37.13
CA LEU A 28 28.50 25.97 35.85
C LEU A 28 28.33 27.12 34.84
N ASN A 29 28.39 28.38 35.31
CA ASN A 29 28.35 29.59 34.50
C ASN A 29 29.67 29.87 33.74
N GLU A 30 30.79 29.23 34.08
CA GLU A 30 32.08 29.39 33.39
C GLU A 30 32.17 28.55 32.11
N ILE A 31 31.36 27.48 32.01
CA ILE A 31 31.30 26.65 30.81
C ILE A 31 30.21 27.21 29.88
N ALA A 32 30.59 27.51 28.64
CA ALA A 32 29.64 28.00 27.65
C ALA A 32 28.52 26.99 27.39
N ARG A 33 27.35 27.50 26.96
CA ARG A 33 26.24 26.68 26.45
C ARG A 33 26.63 26.09 25.10
N ALA A 34 26.28 24.82 24.89
CA ALA A 34 26.56 24.18 23.61
C ALA A 34 25.70 24.80 22.50
N THR A 35 26.30 24.91 21.31
CA THR A 35 25.63 25.24 20.06
C THR A 35 26.18 24.34 18.95
N LEU A 36 25.66 24.46 17.73
CA LEU A 36 26.22 23.75 16.57
C LEU A 36 27.69 24.10 16.27
N GLN A 37 28.18 25.25 16.75
CA GLN A 37 29.54 25.74 16.47
C GLN A 37 30.43 25.81 17.72
N GLN A 38 29.87 25.64 18.92
CA GLN A 38 30.57 25.80 20.19
C GLN A 38 30.29 24.62 21.11
N TYR A 39 31.35 23.97 21.58
CA TYR A 39 31.25 22.96 22.62
C TYR A 39 30.79 23.58 23.94
N GLY A 40 29.96 22.85 24.70
CA GLY A 40 29.40 23.37 25.94
C GLY A 40 28.47 22.40 26.66
N ILE A 41 27.75 22.91 27.67
CA ILE A 41 26.72 22.16 28.41
C ILE A 41 25.36 22.30 27.70
N VAL A 42 24.60 21.21 27.65
CA VAL A 42 23.22 21.15 27.14
C VAL A 42 22.23 20.88 28.27
N GLN A 43 21.02 21.44 28.15
CA GLN A 43 19.89 21.02 28.98
C GLN A 43 19.25 19.77 28.36
N LEU A 44 18.87 18.80 29.19
CA LEU A 44 18.18 17.61 28.72
C LEU A 44 16.67 17.85 28.61
N SER A 45 16.08 17.40 27.51
CA SER A 45 14.65 17.52 27.26
C SER A 45 14.03 16.15 26.96
N SER A 46 12.87 15.89 27.54
CA SER A 46 12.08 14.68 27.25
C SER A 46 10.96 14.91 26.24
N ALA A 47 10.91 16.08 25.62
CA ALA A 47 9.96 16.38 24.56
C ALA A 47 10.29 15.60 23.28
N THR A 48 9.26 15.10 22.59
CA THR A 48 9.40 14.35 21.31
C THR A 48 9.06 15.18 20.07
N ASN A 49 8.69 16.45 20.27
CA ASN A 49 8.29 17.42 19.25
C ASN A 49 9.00 18.77 19.46
N SER A 50 10.17 18.77 20.10
CA SER A 50 10.97 19.97 20.31
C SER A 50 11.79 20.27 19.06
N ASP A 51 11.70 21.51 18.56
CA ASP A 51 12.58 22.06 17.53
C ASP A 51 13.85 22.73 18.12
N SER A 52 14.12 22.56 19.43
CA SER A 52 15.25 23.21 20.10
C SER A 52 16.60 22.69 19.62
N GLU A 53 17.49 23.60 19.23
CA GLU A 53 18.90 23.30 18.92
C GLU A 53 19.84 23.44 20.14
N THR A 54 19.29 23.78 21.32
CA THR A 54 20.08 24.00 22.57
C THR A 54 19.87 22.93 23.63
N GLU A 55 18.89 22.05 23.42
CA GLU A 55 18.57 20.94 24.31
C GLU A 55 18.96 19.62 23.67
N ALA A 56 19.45 18.67 24.47
CA ALA A 56 19.67 17.30 24.02
C ALA A 56 18.49 16.41 24.40
N ALA A 57 18.08 15.53 23.49
CA ALA A 57 17.03 14.55 23.73
C ALA A 57 17.44 13.52 24.79
N THR A 58 16.56 13.24 25.76
CA THR A 58 16.76 12.13 26.70
C THR A 58 16.53 10.77 26.01
N SER A 59 17.09 9.70 26.58
CA SER A 59 16.78 8.32 26.15
C SER A 59 15.28 8.02 26.18
N LYS A 60 14.54 8.65 27.10
CA LYS A 60 13.07 8.59 27.17
C LYS A 60 12.42 9.18 25.92
N ALA A 61 12.81 10.39 25.49
CA ALA A 61 12.27 11.00 24.27
C ALA A 61 12.53 10.13 23.04
N VAL A 62 13.76 9.65 22.88
CA VAL A 62 14.15 8.77 21.76
C VAL A 62 13.34 7.48 21.76
N LYS A 63 13.17 6.83 22.93
CA LYS A 63 12.37 5.60 23.04
C LYS A 63 10.91 5.86 22.67
N THR A 64 10.30 6.93 23.17
CA THR A 64 8.91 7.26 22.83
C THR A 64 8.71 7.50 21.33
N ALA A 65 9.64 8.21 20.67
CA ALA A 65 9.61 8.40 19.22
C ALA A 65 9.76 7.08 18.46
N TYR A 66 10.69 6.22 18.89
CA TYR A 66 10.90 4.89 18.32
C TYR A 66 9.65 4.00 18.46
N ASP A 67 9.06 3.95 19.65
CA ASP A 67 7.84 3.16 19.91
C ASP A 67 6.70 3.60 18.98
N LYS A 68 6.53 4.92 18.76
CA LYS A 68 5.54 5.47 17.82
C LYS A 68 5.83 5.10 16.36
N ALA A 69 7.10 5.09 15.96
CA ALA A 69 7.49 4.66 14.61
C ALA A 69 7.23 3.16 14.38
N VAL A 70 7.47 2.32 15.40
CA VAL A 70 7.16 0.89 15.36
C VAL A 70 5.64 0.66 15.26
N GLU A 71 4.84 1.35 16.08
CA GLU A 71 3.37 1.28 16.03
C GLU A 71 2.82 1.64 14.63
N ALA A 72 3.35 2.73 14.05
CA ALA A 72 2.97 3.16 12.70
C ALA A 72 3.35 2.12 11.64
N LYS A 73 4.56 1.54 11.71
CA LYS A 73 5.02 0.48 10.80
C LYS A 73 4.14 -0.76 10.91
N THR A 74 3.87 -1.25 12.12
CA THR A 74 3.03 -2.43 12.33
C THR A 74 1.61 -2.22 11.79
N THR A 75 1.06 -1.02 11.96
CA THR A 75 -0.24 -0.67 11.39
C THR A 75 -0.22 -0.68 9.87
N ALA A 76 0.83 -0.13 9.25
CA ALA A 76 1.00 -0.11 7.79
C ALA A 76 1.18 -1.52 7.20
N ASP A 77 1.96 -2.38 7.85
CA ASP A 77 2.20 -3.77 7.43
C ASP A 77 0.89 -4.61 7.41
N GLY A 78 -0.14 -4.20 8.17
CA GLY A 78 -1.45 -4.84 8.20
C GLY A 78 -2.46 -4.31 7.18
N LYS A 79 -2.09 -3.35 6.31
CA LYS A 79 -2.96 -2.78 5.28
C LYS A 79 -2.67 -3.38 3.90
N VAL A 80 -3.65 -3.30 3.01
CA VAL A 80 -3.47 -3.61 1.58
C VAL A 80 -2.88 -2.40 0.87
N GLY A 81 -1.96 -2.62 -0.07
CA GLY A 81 -1.37 -1.55 -0.88
C GLY A 81 -2.34 -0.95 -1.90
N LEU A 82 -1.95 0.20 -2.47
CA LEU A 82 -2.71 0.90 -3.53
C LEU A 82 -2.27 0.49 -4.95
N ASN A 83 -1.10 -0.12 -5.08
CA ASN A 83 -0.48 -0.49 -6.35
C ASN A 83 0.21 -1.84 -6.23
N GLY A 84 0.33 -2.56 -7.36
CA GLY A 84 0.92 -3.89 -7.39
C GLY A 84 -0.10 -4.99 -7.17
N ASN A 85 0.41 -6.22 -7.01
CA ASN A 85 -0.42 -7.40 -6.77
C ASN A 85 -0.56 -7.60 -5.26
N GLU A 86 -1.79 -7.77 -4.79
CA GLU A 86 -2.11 -7.97 -3.37
C GLU A 86 -2.80 -9.32 -3.16
N SER A 87 -2.47 -10.00 -2.06
CA SER A 87 -3.19 -11.19 -1.60
C SER A 87 -3.93 -10.86 -0.31
N ILE A 88 -5.25 -11.03 -0.32
CA ILE A 88 -6.12 -10.58 0.77
C ILE A 88 -6.75 -11.81 1.42
N ASN A 89 -6.45 -12.03 2.71
CA ASN A 89 -6.99 -13.15 3.48
C ASN A 89 -8.33 -12.80 4.17
N GLY A 90 -9.14 -13.83 4.42
CA GLY A 90 -10.45 -13.75 5.06
C GLY A 90 -11.57 -13.26 4.14
N GLU A 91 -12.79 -13.26 4.67
CA GLU A 91 -13.96 -12.73 3.98
C GLU A 91 -13.88 -11.20 3.85
N LYS A 92 -14.35 -10.65 2.72
CA LYS A 92 -14.36 -9.22 2.42
C LYS A 92 -15.72 -8.78 1.89
N THR A 93 -16.25 -7.72 2.46
CA THR A 93 -17.47 -7.05 2.03
C THR A 93 -17.10 -5.71 1.43
N PHE A 94 -17.52 -5.46 0.19
CA PHE A 94 -17.37 -4.15 -0.46
C PHE A 94 -18.69 -3.38 -0.33
N GLU A 95 -18.69 -2.30 0.46
CA GLU A 95 -19.87 -1.45 0.65
C GLU A 95 -20.15 -0.53 -0.56
N ASN A 96 -19.25 -0.51 -1.55
CA ASN A 96 -19.35 0.30 -2.75
C ASN A 96 -19.04 -0.53 -4.01
N ARG A 97 -19.18 0.10 -5.17
CA ARG A 97 -18.96 -0.51 -6.48
C ARG A 97 -17.52 -0.98 -6.66
N ILE A 98 -17.35 -2.25 -7.05
CA ILE A 98 -16.09 -2.80 -7.53
C ILE A 98 -15.92 -2.47 -9.01
N VAL A 99 -14.79 -1.88 -9.39
CA VAL A 99 -14.43 -1.59 -10.78
C VAL A 99 -13.17 -2.37 -11.16
N ALA A 100 -13.35 -3.50 -11.83
CA ALA A 100 -12.25 -4.30 -12.34
C ALA A 100 -11.87 -3.83 -13.75
N LYS A 101 -10.65 -3.27 -13.92
CA LYS A 101 -10.11 -2.88 -15.24
C LYS A 101 -9.71 -4.07 -16.12
N ARG A 102 -9.72 -5.26 -15.53
CA ARG A 102 -9.55 -6.57 -16.17
C ARG A 102 -10.66 -7.49 -15.65
N ASN A 103 -10.70 -8.73 -16.12
CA ASN A 103 -11.71 -9.70 -15.70
C ASN A 103 -11.66 -10.00 -14.20
N ILE A 104 -12.77 -10.51 -13.67
CA ILE A 104 -12.86 -11.11 -12.33
C ILE A 104 -12.83 -12.64 -12.50
N ARG A 105 -11.97 -13.32 -11.74
CA ARG A 105 -11.88 -14.79 -11.72
C ARG A 105 -12.37 -15.30 -10.37
N ILE A 106 -13.29 -16.25 -10.38
CA ILE A 106 -13.87 -16.84 -9.17
C ILE A 106 -13.73 -18.35 -9.24
N SER A 107 -13.15 -18.93 -8.19
CA SER A 107 -13.05 -20.37 -7.98
C SER A 107 -13.62 -20.67 -6.59
N ASP A 108 -14.20 -21.84 -6.43
CA ASP A 108 -14.71 -22.36 -5.16
C ASP A 108 -13.59 -22.89 -4.25
N SER A 109 -12.41 -23.23 -4.79
CA SER A 109 -11.28 -23.71 -4.01
C SER A 109 -9.92 -23.14 -4.47
N PRO A 110 -8.91 -23.08 -3.56
CA PRO A 110 -7.54 -22.72 -3.92
C PRO A 110 -6.88 -23.71 -4.90
N HIS A 111 -7.26 -24.99 -4.83
CA HIS A 111 -6.75 -26.02 -5.75
C HIS A 111 -7.18 -25.72 -7.19
N TYR A 112 -8.45 -25.38 -7.41
CA TYR A 112 -8.97 -25.05 -8.73
C TYR A 112 -8.48 -23.68 -9.22
N ALA A 113 -8.40 -22.69 -8.33
CA ALA A 113 -7.82 -21.39 -8.66
C ALA A 113 -6.38 -21.50 -9.19
N SER A 114 -5.53 -22.31 -8.52
CA SER A 114 -4.14 -22.49 -8.91
C SER A 114 -3.96 -23.31 -10.20
N ARG A 115 -4.88 -24.25 -10.49
CA ARG A 115 -4.91 -24.99 -11.77
C ARG A 115 -5.38 -24.14 -12.95
N GLY A 116 -6.04 -23.01 -12.69
CA GLY A 116 -6.62 -22.16 -13.73
C GLY A 116 -8.07 -22.54 -14.07
N ASP A 117 -8.78 -23.10 -13.10
CA ASP A 117 -10.19 -23.44 -13.20
C ASP A 117 -11.01 -22.37 -12.47
N TYR A 118 -11.79 -21.59 -13.22
CA TYR A 118 -12.53 -20.46 -12.67
C TYR A 118 -13.70 -20.07 -13.55
N LEU A 119 -14.69 -19.43 -12.93
CA LEU A 119 -15.61 -18.56 -13.64
C LEU A 119 -14.90 -17.24 -13.96
N ASN A 120 -14.71 -16.97 -15.24
CA ASN A 120 -14.19 -15.73 -15.78
C ASN A 120 -15.34 -14.80 -16.14
N ILE A 121 -15.45 -13.68 -15.44
CA ILE A 121 -16.45 -12.63 -15.69
C ILE A 121 -15.73 -11.46 -16.33
N GLY A 122 -16.17 -11.05 -17.51
CA GLY A 122 -15.52 -9.98 -18.26
C GLY A 122 -16.47 -9.24 -19.20
N ALA A 123 -16.00 -8.10 -19.66
CA ALA A 123 -16.66 -7.29 -20.67
C ALA A 123 -15.62 -6.55 -21.52
N ASN A 124 -16.00 -6.25 -22.75
CA ASN A 124 -15.27 -5.40 -23.67
C ASN A 124 -16.25 -4.51 -24.46
N ASN A 125 -15.75 -3.79 -25.46
CA ASN A 125 -16.55 -2.86 -26.26
C ASN A 125 -17.73 -3.51 -27.03
N GLY A 126 -17.72 -4.84 -27.21
CA GLY A 126 -18.74 -5.56 -27.98
C GLY A 126 -19.56 -6.55 -27.17
N ASP A 127 -18.98 -7.14 -26.11
CA ASP A 127 -19.57 -8.28 -25.42
C ASP A 127 -19.36 -8.19 -23.90
N CYS A 128 -20.26 -8.78 -23.14
CA CYS A 128 -19.97 -9.28 -21.79
C CYS A 128 -20.14 -10.80 -21.74
N TRP A 129 -19.39 -11.45 -20.86
CA TRP A 129 -19.39 -12.90 -20.77
C TRP A 129 -19.24 -13.45 -19.36
N PHE A 130 -19.87 -14.59 -19.17
CA PHE A 130 -19.61 -15.55 -18.10
C PHE A 130 -19.03 -16.79 -18.76
N GLU A 131 -17.78 -17.08 -18.46
CA GLU A 131 -17.03 -18.14 -19.11
C GLU A 131 -16.43 -19.08 -18.06
N TYR A 132 -16.74 -20.36 -18.15
CA TYR A 132 -16.03 -21.37 -17.37
C TYR A 132 -14.71 -21.73 -18.05
N LYS A 133 -13.61 -21.57 -17.31
CA LYS A 133 -12.28 -22.02 -17.67
C LYS A 133 -11.94 -23.32 -16.94
N LEU A 134 -11.34 -24.26 -17.65
CA LEU A 134 -10.64 -25.42 -17.10
C LEU A 134 -9.20 -25.36 -17.61
N SER A 135 -8.21 -25.33 -16.73
CA SER A 135 -6.79 -25.17 -17.08
C SER A 135 -6.55 -23.99 -18.04
N ASN A 136 -7.24 -22.87 -17.80
CA ASN A 136 -7.26 -21.67 -18.66
C ASN A 136 -7.88 -21.86 -20.07
N GLN A 137 -8.44 -23.02 -20.40
CA GLN A 137 -9.17 -23.26 -21.64
C GLN A 137 -10.66 -22.90 -21.50
N GLU A 138 -11.22 -22.22 -22.49
CA GLU A 138 -12.67 -21.96 -22.60
C GLU A 138 -13.44 -23.27 -22.78
N ILE A 139 -14.25 -23.66 -21.79
CA ILE A 139 -15.09 -24.87 -21.87
C ILE A 139 -16.52 -24.52 -22.27
N GLY A 140 -17.06 -23.46 -21.70
CA GLY A 140 -18.43 -23.03 -21.91
C GLY A 140 -18.56 -21.54 -21.62
N THR A 141 -19.12 -20.82 -22.57
CA THR A 141 -19.26 -19.38 -22.49
C THR A 141 -20.66 -18.97 -22.83
N LEU A 142 -21.27 -18.26 -21.89
CA LEU A 142 -22.48 -17.49 -22.08
C LEU A 142 -22.07 -16.04 -22.35
N ARG A 143 -22.48 -15.47 -23.48
CA ARG A 143 -22.19 -14.06 -23.83
C ARG A 143 -23.45 -13.28 -24.13
N MET A 144 -23.52 -12.05 -23.63
CA MET A 144 -24.44 -11.04 -24.13
C MET A 144 -23.66 -10.11 -25.03
N HIS A 145 -24.15 -9.96 -26.25
CA HIS A 145 -23.58 -9.08 -27.27
C HIS A 145 -24.23 -7.70 -27.15
N ALA A 146 -23.52 -6.64 -27.56
CA ALA A 146 -24.04 -5.26 -27.56
C ALA A 146 -25.28 -5.09 -28.45
N ASN A 147 -25.50 -5.97 -29.43
CA ASN A 147 -26.70 -6.00 -30.25
C ASN A 147 -27.92 -6.64 -29.56
N GLY A 148 -27.77 -7.08 -28.30
CA GLY A 148 -28.82 -7.74 -27.52
C GLY A 148 -28.89 -9.26 -27.70
N ASP A 149 -28.05 -9.85 -28.55
CA ASP A 149 -28.03 -11.30 -28.72
C ASP A 149 -27.43 -11.99 -27.49
N LEU A 150 -28.07 -13.07 -27.06
CA LEU A 150 -27.51 -14.01 -26.10
C LEU A 150 -26.93 -15.19 -26.87
N THR A 151 -25.70 -15.58 -26.58
CA THR A 151 -25.06 -16.74 -27.20
C THR A 151 -24.50 -17.70 -26.16
N TYR A 152 -24.56 -18.99 -26.47
CA TYR A 152 -23.83 -20.03 -25.76
C TYR A 152 -22.97 -20.80 -26.75
N LYS A 153 -21.67 -20.96 -26.44
CA LYS A 153 -20.70 -21.58 -27.36
C LYS A 153 -20.77 -20.99 -28.79
N ARG A 154 -20.94 -19.67 -28.87
CA ARG A 154 -21.07 -18.89 -30.13
C ARG A 154 -22.33 -19.18 -30.95
N GLN A 155 -23.27 -19.95 -30.43
CA GLN A 155 -24.58 -20.14 -31.05
C GLN A 155 -25.59 -19.21 -30.39
N LYS A 156 -26.38 -18.50 -31.19
CA LYS A 156 -27.46 -17.65 -30.70
C LYS A 156 -28.49 -18.51 -29.96
N ILE A 157 -28.76 -18.16 -28.71
CA ILE A 157 -29.89 -18.67 -27.97
C ILE A 157 -31.10 -17.87 -28.45
N TYR A 158 -32.03 -18.56 -29.11
CA TYR A 158 -33.29 -17.97 -29.53
C TYR A 158 -34.28 -17.98 -28.38
N LEU A 159 -34.75 -16.80 -27.99
CA LEU A 159 -35.85 -16.71 -27.03
C LEU A 159 -37.16 -17.11 -27.73
N LYS A 160 -38.17 -17.51 -26.94
CA LYS A 160 -39.45 -18.04 -27.46
C LYS A 160 -40.09 -17.14 -28.53
N MET A 161 -39.97 -15.82 -28.37
CA MET A 161 -40.53 -14.82 -29.29
C MET A 161 -39.77 -14.79 -30.64
N ASP A 162 -38.45 -14.93 -30.61
CA ASP A 162 -37.62 -15.03 -31.81
C ASP A 162 -37.92 -16.32 -32.58
N CYS A 163 -38.09 -17.43 -31.85
CA CYS A 163 -38.50 -18.70 -32.43
C CYS A 163 -39.84 -18.58 -33.14
N TRP A 164 -40.84 -17.94 -32.52
CA TRP A 164 -42.15 -17.75 -33.13
C TRP A 164 -42.04 -16.93 -34.42
N GLN A 165 -41.35 -15.79 -34.40
CA GLN A 165 -41.15 -14.94 -35.58
C GLN A 165 -40.37 -15.64 -36.70
N ALA A 166 -39.32 -16.39 -36.34
CA ALA A 166 -38.52 -17.16 -37.29
C ALA A 166 -39.34 -18.27 -37.95
N ILE A 167 -40.17 -18.98 -37.18
CA ILE A 167 -41.07 -20.03 -37.69
C ILE A 167 -42.14 -19.41 -38.61
N HIS A 168 -42.78 -18.31 -38.22
CA HIS A 168 -43.80 -17.66 -39.04
C HIS A 168 -43.22 -17.12 -40.36
N LYS A 169 -42.05 -16.48 -40.32
CA LYS A 169 -41.33 -16.05 -41.54
C LYS A 169 -40.97 -17.23 -42.45
N ARG A 170 -40.53 -18.37 -41.89
CA ARG A 170 -40.25 -19.60 -42.67
C ARG A 170 -41.53 -20.17 -43.30
N LYS A 171 -42.62 -20.27 -42.53
CA LYS A 171 -43.92 -20.73 -43.04
C LYS A 171 -44.43 -19.85 -44.19
N LEU A 172 -44.32 -18.52 -44.05
CA LEU A 172 -44.72 -17.58 -45.09
C LEU A 172 -43.89 -17.75 -46.38
N LYS A 173 -42.55 -17.87 -46.27
CA LYS A 173 -41.67 -18.09 -47.42
C LYS A 173 -42.00 -19.39 -48.16
N VAL A 174 -42.24 -20.49 -47.43
CA VAL A 174 -42.62 -21.78 -48.04
C VAL A 174 -43.98 -21.67 -48.74
N PHE A 175 -44.94 -20.96 -48.16
CA PHE A 175 -46.25 -20.71 -48.77
C PHE A 175 -46.12 -19.89 -50.07
N THR A 176 -45.37 -18.79 -50.06
CA THR A 176 -45.14 -17.96 -51.26
C THR A 176 -44.37 -18.72 -52.35
N ALA A 177 -43.37 -19.52 -51.98
CA ALA A 177 -42.61 -20.33 -52.93
C ALA A 177 -43.49 -21.41 -53.59
N LYS A 178 -44.39 -22.05 -52.82
CA LYS A 178 -45.39 -22.97 -53.39
C LYS A 178 -46.37 -22.25 -54.32
N ARG A 179 -46.77 -21.01 -54.01
CA ARG A 179 -47.65 -20.20 -54.88
C ARG A 179 -46.99 -19.80 -56.21
N LYS A 180 -45.67 -19.55 -56.24
CA LYS A 180 -44.95 -19.22 -57.49
C LYS A 180 -44.72 -20.41 -58.44
N LYS A 181 -44.83 -21.64 -57.95
CA LYS A 181 -44.68 -22.87 -58.75
C LYS A 181 -45.99 -23.37 -59.36
N ARG A 182 -47.12 -22.80 -58.95
CA ARG A 182 -48.43 -23.02 -59.56
C ARG A 182 -48.70 -21.89 -60.55
#